data_AF-A0AAE4MSY4-F1
#
_entry.id   AF-A0AAE4MSY4-F1
#
_cell.length_a   1.000
_cell.length_b   1.000
_cell.length_c   1.000
_cell.angle_alpha   90.00
_cell.angle_beta   90.00
_cell.angle_gamma   90.00
#
_symmetry.space_group_name_H-M   'P 1'
#
loop_
_entity.id
_entity.type
_entity.pdbx_description
1 polymer ?
#
loop_
_entity_poly.entity_id
_entity_poly.type
_entity_poly.pdbx_seq_one_letter_code
_entity_poly.pdbx_strand_id
1 'polypeptide(L)'
;MTSEYTQQVAQIAGPLEAAMDAMAGTLSANQEVVLHNLTTPEHSIIKIINGHVSGRGNGDHLLAGPEKDTGFALLLQKTNNNKPRTISDYKTVTASGKTLNSASTIYYSEEGYPLIAFCINVDPSPFEQIRKSLDALLPSPAEAAEAVDLNLGGLIDQSIQEIIDKYSVPGKKIQKAQRLKIVAEMHTKGIFKMRGGVQQAAQALGVTRYTVYNDLEVMNEK
;
A
#
# COMPACT_ATOMS: atom_id res chain seq x y z
N MET A 1 16.86 0.37 -23.79
CA MET A 1 16.28 1.39 -22.88
C MET A 1 17.17 1.71 -21.67
N THR A 2 18.14 0.87 -21.29
CA THR A 2 18.95 1.05 -20.08
C THR A 2 19.83 2.30 -20.04
N SER A 3 20.27 2.85 -21.17
CA SER A 3 21.16 4.02 -21.19
C SER A 3 20.48 5.34 -20.81
N GLU A 4 19.19 5.50 -21.11
CA GLU A 4 18.53 6.82 -21.15
C GLU A 4 18.21 7.37 -19.76
N TYR A 5 17.94 6.50 -18.79
CA TYR A 5 17.56 6.90 -17.42
C TYR A 5 18.62 6.66 -16.35
N THR A 6 19.81 6.20 -16.74
CA THR A 6 20.89 5.81 -15.80
C THR A 6 21.18 6.90 -14.76
N GLN A 7 21.27 8.16 -15.21
CA GLN A 7 21.58 9.28 -14.33
C GLN A 7 20.44 9.59 -13.34
N GLN A 8 19.19 9.59 -13.81
CA GLN A 8 18.02 9.83 -12.95
C GLN A 8 17.83 8.69 -11.93
N VAL A 9 18.00 7.43 -12.37
CA VAL A 9 18.00 6.25 -11.50
C VAL A 9 19.04 6.41 -10.39
N ALA A 10 20.28 6.78 -10.72
CA ALA A 10 21.34 6.98 -9.73
C ALA A 10 21.04 8.12 -8.74
N GLN A 11 20.47 9.23 -9.22
CA GLN A 11 20.08 10.37 -8.37
C GLN A 11 18.97 10.02 -7.36
N ILE A 12 18.09 9.07 -7.69
CA ILE A 12 17.03 8.61 -6.79
C ILE A 12 17.52 7.47 -5.90
N ALA A 13 18.19 6.47 -6.47
CA ALA A 13 18.63 5.27 -5.76
C ALA A 13 19.68 5.59 -4.69
N GLY A 14 20.68 6.43 -5.00
CA GLY A 14 21.79 6.71 -4.07
C GLY A 14 21.32 7.20 -2.68
N PRO A 15 20.49 8.25 -2.58
CA PRO A 15 19.94 8.70 -1.31
C PRO A 15 19.09 7.64 -0.59
N LEU A 16 18.31 6.84 -1.34
CA LEU A 16 17.49 5.77 -0.76
C LEU A 16 18.34 4.62 -0.23
N GLU A 17 19.42 4.24 -0.92
CA GLU A 17 20.37 3.23 -0.45
C GLU A 17 21.05 3.68 0.84
N ALA A 18 21.44 4.96 0.95
CA ALA A 18 22.01 5.51 2.17
C ALA A 18 20.99 5.57 3.32
N ALA A 19 19.73 5.91 3.03
CA ALA A 19 18.65 5.85 4.01
C ALA A 19 18.40 4.42 4.50
N MET A 20 18.45 3.44 3.58
CA MET A 20 18.37 2.02 3.91
C MET A 20 19.51 1.59 4.85
N ASP A 21 20.74 2.06 4.64
CA ASP A 21 21.85 1.75 5.56
C ASP A 21 21.58 2.22 6.98
N ALA A 22 20.97 3.39 7.15
CA ALA A 22 20.54 3.86 8.47
C ALA A 22 19.40 2.99 9.05
N MET A 23 18.44 2.59 8.20
CA MET A 23 17.32 1.73 8.62
C MET A 23 17.78 0.33 9.06
N ALA A 24 18.84 -0.22 8.46
CA ALA A 24 19.32 -1.57 8.75
C ALA A 24 19.64 -1.80 10.24
N GLY A 25 20.04 -0.75 10.98
CA GLY A 25 20.33 -0.83 12.41
C GLY A 25 19.11 -0.69 13.34
N THR A 26 17.91 -0.41 12.81
CA THR A 26 16.72 -0.10 13.61
C THR A 26 15.48 -0.92 13.23
N LEU A 27 15.45 -1.48 12.02
CA LEU A 27 14.34 -2.32 11.57
C LEU A 27 14.27 -3.62 12.36
N SER A 28 13.07 -3.95 12.84
CA SER A 28 12.78 -5.26 13.42
C SER A 28 12.92 -6.35 12.37
N ALA A 29 13.28 -7.57 12.80
CA ALA A 29 13.49 -8.71 11.91
C ALA A 29 12.27 -9.07 11.03
N ASN A 30 11.06 -8.75 11.48
CA ASN A 30 9.82 -9.00 10.74
C ASN A 30 9.49 -7.93 9.67
N GLN A 31 10.39 -6.96 9.47
CA GLN A 31 10.23 -5.88 8.49
C GLN A 31 11.30 -6.02 7.42
N GLU A 32 10.88 -5.99 6.16
CA GLU A 32 11.72 -6.00 4.97
C GLU A 32 11.60 -4.68 4.23
N VAL A 33 12.73 -4.16 3.73
CA VAL A 33 12.77 -2.98 2.87
C VAL A 33 13.48 -3.35 1.58
N VAL A 34 12.86 -3.02 0.45
CA VAL A 34 13.36 -3.40 -0.87
C VAL A 34 13.42 -2.19 -1.76
N LEU A 35 14.55 -2.01 -2.43
CA LEU A 35 14.74 -1.02 -3.46
C LEU A 35 14.84 -1.73 -4.81
N HIS A 36 13.91 -1.39 -5.69
CA HIS A 36 13.82 -1.95 -7.03
C HIS A 36 14.24 -0.92 -8.09
N ASN A 37 15.07 -1.34 -9.04
CA ASN A 37 15.23 -0.70 -10.34
C ASN A 37 14.20 -1.26 -11.32
N LEU A 38 13.19 -0.46 -11.66
CA LEU A 38 12.09 -0.84 -12.54
C LEU A 38 12.47 -0.79 -14.02
N THR A 39 13.62 -0.21 -14.36
CA THR A 39 14.16 -0.24 -15.74
C THR A 39 14.73 -1.62 -16.11
N THR A 40 14.96 -2.48 -15.12
CA THR A 40 15.49 -3.85 -15.25
C THR A 40 14.65 -4.85 -14.46
N PRO A 41 13.38 -5.12 -14.84
CA PRO A 41 12.44 -5.89 -14.01
C PRO A 41 12.88 -7.32 -13.69
N GLU A 42 13.62 -7.97 -14.59
CA GLU A 42 14.20 -9.32 -14.39
C GLU A 42 15.26 -9.37 -13.28
N HIS A 43 15.92 -8.24 -13.02
CA HIS A 43 16.94 -8.05 -11.98
C HIS A 43 16.67 -6.77 -11.22
N SER A 44 15.44 -6.66 -10.71
CA SER A 44 14.96 -5.41 -10.16
C SER A 44 15.57 -5.08 -8.81
N ILE A 45 15.81 -6.06 -7.93
CA ILE A 45 16.25 -5.78 -6.56
C ILE A 45 17.71 -5.32 -6.58
N ILE A 46 17.92 -4.02 -6.35
CA ILE A 46 19.26 -3.44 -6.22
C ILE A 46 19.75 -3.45 -4.78
N LYS A 47 18.83 -3.35 -3.81
CA LYS A 47 19.14 -3.46 -2.37
C LYS A 47 17.96 -4.04 -1.61
N ILE A 48 18.24 -4.90 -0.64
CA ILE A 48 17.23 -5.47 0.25
C ILE A 48 17.75 -5.59 1.69
N ILE A 49 16.90 -5.25 2.65
CA ILE A 49 17.12 -5.47 4.08
C ILE A 49 16.14 -6.53 4.56
N ASN A 50 16.61 -7.48 5.37
CA ASN A 50 15.80 -8.57 5.92
C ASN A 50 15.05 -9.38 4.85
N GLY A 51 15.71 -9.66 3.73
CA GLY A 51 15.13 -10.43 2.61
C GLY A 51 14.62 -11.83 2.98
N HIS A 52 14.97 -12.35 4.16
CA HIS A 52 14.41 -13.58 4.74
C HIS A 52 12.89 -13.49 5.02
N VAL A 53 12.31 -12.28 5.13
CA VAL A 53 10.86 -12.10 5.32
C VAL A 53 10.08 -12.61 4.10
N SER A 54 10.53 -12.25 2.89
CA SER A 54 9.94 -12.73 1.63
C SER A 54 10.67 -13.92 1.00
N GLY A 55 11.90 -14.21 1.45
CA GLY A 55 12.79 -15.23 0.88
C GLY A 55 13.55 -14.74 -0.36
N ARG A 56 13.77 -13.43 -0.50
CA ARG A 56 14.41 -12.80 -1.68
C ARG A 56 15.78 -12.21 -1.37
N GLY A 57 16.56 -11.97 -2.41
CA GLY A 57 17.89 -11.38 -2.39
C GLY A 57 18.13 -10.34 -3.50
N ASN A 58 19.31 -9.72 -3.47
CA ASN A 58 19.75 -8.83 -4.54
C ASN A 58 19.78 -9.55 -5.89
N GLY A 59 19.29 -8.88 -6.94
CA GLY A 59 19.21 -9.43 -8.30
C GLY A 59 17.96 -10.26 -8.59
N ASP A 60 17.10 -10.52 -7.60
CA ASP A 60 15.81 -11.16 -7.85
C ASP A 60 14.86 -10.26 -8.66
N HIS A 61 13.93 -10.90 -9.35
CA HIS A 61 12.93 -10.23 -10.17
C HIS A 61 11.89 -9.49 -9.33
N LEU A 62 11.19 -8.56 -9.97
CA LEU A 62 10.09 -7.85 -9.35
C LEU A 62 8.96 -8.84 -9.06
N LEU A 63 8.56 -8.99 -7.80
CA LEU A 63 7.32 -9.69 -7.48
C LEU A 63 6.16 -8.95 -8.15
N ALA A 64 5.24 -9.70 -8.77
CA ALA A 64 3.95 -9.13 -9.12
C ALA A 64 3.38 -8.49 -7.85
N GLY A 65 2.95 -7.23 -7.94
CA GLY A 65 2.23 -6.56 -6.86
C GLY A 65 0.95 -7.31 -6.50
N PRO A 66 0.01 -6.72 -5.75
CA PRO A 66 -1.27 -7.35 -5.54
C PRO A 66 -1.91 -7.71 -6.91
N GLU A 67 -1.90 -9.00 -7.29
CA GLU A 67 -2.17 -9.50 -8.65
C GLU A 67 -3.54 -9.09 -9.19
N LYS A 68 -4.44 -8.67 -8.28
CA LYS A 68 -5.81 -8.23 -8.58
C LYS A 68 -6.00 -6.71 -8.48
N ASP A 69 -4.98 -5.94 -8.10
CA ASP A 69 -5.06 -4.48 -8.02
C ASP A 69 -4.59 -3.86 -9.34
N THR A 70 -5.55 -3.68 -10.26
CA THR A 70 -5.32 -2.96 -11.52
C THR A 70 -4.76 -1.55 -11.29
N GLY A 71 -5.02 -0.95 -10.13
CA GLY A 71 -4.49 0.34 -9.73
C GLY A 71 -3.00 0.33 -9.45
N PHE A 72 -2.48 -0.75 -8.84
CA PHE A 72 -1.04 -0.94 -8.67
C PHE A 72 -0.34 -1.12 -10.01
N ALA A 73 -0.94 -1.90 -10.93
CA ALA A 73 -0.42 -2.05 -12.28
C ALA A 73 -0.36 -0.72 -13.06
N LEU A 74 -1.31 0.20 -12.82
CA LEU A 74 -1.28 1.55 -13.40
C LEU A 74 -0.12 2.40 -12.89
N LEU A 75 0.36 2.20 -11.66
CA LEU A 75 1.54 2.91 -11.17
C LEU A 75 2.83 2.50 -11.87
N LEU A 76 2.86 1.29 -12.41
CA LEU A 76 3.99 0.77 -13.19
C LEU A 76 3.87 1.11 -14.69
N GLN A 77 2.88 1.92 -15.08
CA GLN A 77 2.76 2.43 -16.44
C GLN A 77 3.26 3.88 -16.52
N LYS A 78 3.61 4.30 -17.74
CA LYS A 78 3.95 5.70 -18.02
C LYS A 78 2.78 6.60 -17.61
N THR A 79 3.09 7.67 -16.90
CA THR A 79 2.12 8.67 -16.43
C THR A 79 2.51 10.04 -16.98
N ASN A 80 1.56 10.98 -17.00
CA ASN A 80 1.84 12.39 -17.35
C ASN A 80 2.35 13.20 -16.14
N ASN A 81 2.48 12.57 -14.97
CA ASN A 81 2.91 13.18 -13.73
C ASN A 81 4.17 12.47 -13.24
N ASN A 82 5.25 13.23 -13.04
CA ASN A 82 6.56 12.73 -12.63
C ASN A 82 6.78 12.77 -11.10
N LYS A 83 5.79 13.23 -10.32
CA LYS A 83 5.87 13.22 -8.85
C LYS A 83 5.87 11.78 -8.31
N PRO A 84 6.65 11.48 -7.25
CA PRO A 84 6.59 10.18 -6.59
C PRO A 84 5.19 9.87 -6.04
N ARG A 85 4.79 8.61 -6.10
CA ARG A 85 3.46 8.15 -5.68
C ARG A 85 3.55 7.02 -4.69
N THR A 86 2.86 7.18 -3.55
CA THR A 86 2.86 6.21 -2.45
C THR A 86 1.53 5.46 -2.40
N ILE A 87 1.59 4.14 -2.32
CA ILE A 87 0.47 3.27 -1.94
C ILE A 87 0.85 2.57 -0.65
N SER A 88 -0.02 2.66 0.36
CA SER A 88 0.22 2.09 1.67
C SER A 88 -0.86 1.07 2.04
N ASP A 89 -0.55 0.25 3.03
CA ASP A 89 -1.48 -0.68 3.70
C ASP A 89 -2.16 -1.66 2.74
N TYR A 90 -1.36 -2.29 1.87
CA TYR A 90 -1.81 -3.35 1.00
C TYR A 90 -1.23 -4.71 1.35
N LYS A 91 -1.98 -5.78 1.05
CA LYS A 91 -1.50 -7.14 1.24
C LYS A 91 -0.70 -7.62 0.03
N THR A 92 0.43 -8.26 0.30
CA THR A 92 1.19 -9.05 -0.68
C THR A 92 1.31 -10.48 -0.18
N VAL A 93 1.55 -11.41 -1.10
CA VAL A 93 1.75 -12.82 -0.79
C VAL A 93 3.14 -13.22 -1.28
N THR A 94 3.96 -13.79 -0.40
CA THR A 94 5.30 -14.28 -0.76
C THR A 94 5.20 -15.57 -1.58
N ALA A 95 6.31 -16.01 -2.17
CA ALA A 95 6.38 -17.31 -2.85
C ALA A 95 6.04 -18.50 -1.92
N SER A 96 6.27 -18.35 -0.61
CA SER A 96 5.89 -19.33 0.41
C SER A 96 4.43 -19.26 0.86
N GLY A 97 3.61 -18.36 0.28
CA GLY A 97 2.21 -18.17 0.61
C GLY A 97 1.96 -17.29 1.85
N LYS A 98 3.00 -16.68 2.44
CA LYS A 98 2.86 -15.80 3.59
C LYS A 98 2.25 -14.46 3.17
N THR A 99 1.26 -13.98 3.93
CA THR A 99 0.67 -12.65 3.70
C THR A 99 1.46 -11.58 4.45
N LEU A 100 1.89 -10.53 3.75
CA LEU A 100 2.59 -9.37 4.32
C LEU A 100 1.72 -8.12 4.24
N ASN A 101 1.93 -7.19 5.18
CA ASN A 101 1.41 -5.82 5.06
C ASN A 101 2.46 -4.93 4.40
N SER A 102 2.11 -4.27 3.30
CA SER A 102 3.07 -3.64 2.40
C SER A 102 2.73 -2.18 2.13
N ALA A 103 3.77 -1.40 1.84
CA ALA A 103 3.68 -0.04 1.32
C ALA A 103 4.78 0.14 0.26
N SER A 104 4.49 0.92 -0.78
CA SER A 104 5.45 1.21 -1.86
C SER A 104 5.35 2.65 -2.31
N THR A 105 6.50 3.25 -2.57
CA THR A 105 6.62 4.52 -3.30
C THR A 105 7.25 4.26 -4.65
N ILE A 106 6.58 4.70 -5.72
CA ILE A 106 7.10 4.65 -7.09
C ILE A 106 7.63 6.02 -7.46
N TYR A 107 8.85 6.06 -7.97
CA TYR A 107 9.52 7.26 -8.47
C TYR A 107 9.58 7.20 -9.99
N TYR A 108 9.36 8.35 -10.62
CA TYR A 108 9.23 8.46 -12.07
C TYR A 108 10.34 9.33 -12.66
N SER A 109 10.62 9.13 -13.95
CA SER A 109 11.45 10.02 -14.75
C SER A 109 10.73 11.35 -14.99
N GLU A 110 11.45 12.35 -15.49
CA GLU A 110 10.86 13.63 -15.87
C GLU A 110 9.70 13.47 -16.87
N GLU A 111 9.79 12.49 -17.78
CA GLU A 111 8.77 12.12 -18.76
C GLU A 111 7.71 11.14 -18.23
N GLY A 112 7.76 10.83 -16.93
CA GLY A 112 6.77 10.04 -16.21
C GLY A 112 6.90 8.53 -16.38
N TYR A 113 8.08 8.01 -16.76
CA TYR A 113 8.34 6.57 -16.75
C TYR A 113 8.72 6.09 -15.35
N PRO A 114 8.19 4.96 -14.85
CA PRO A 114 8.56 4.44 -13.54
C PRO A 114 10.02 3.96 -13.54
N LEU A 115 10.84 4.48 -12.62
CA LEU A 115 12.26 4.20 -12.53
C LEU A 115 12.63 3.36 -11.31
N ILE A 116 12.14 3.75 -10.14
CA ILE A 116 12.48 3.12 -8.86
C ILE A 116 11.20 2.78 -8.09
N ALA A 117 11.15 1.62 -7.44
CA ALA A 117 10.20 1.36 -6.36
C ALA A 117 10.92 1.18 -5.03
N PHE A 118 10.46 1.91 -4.01
CA PHE A 118 10.89 1.72 -2.62
C PHE A 118 9.76 1.05 -1.85
N CYS A 119 9.97 -0.16 -1.39
CA CYS A 119 8.96 -1.02 -0.80
C CYS A 119 9.28 -1.33 0.67
N ILE A 120 8.26 -1.32 1.52
CA ILE A 120 8.32 -1.76 2.92
C ILE A 120 7.31 -2.88 3.08
N ASN A 121 7.74 -4.03 3.58
CA ASN A 121 6.91 -5.20 3.82
C ASN A 121 7.02 -5.63 5.28
N VAL A 122 5.90 -5.94 5.92
CA VAL A 122 5.84 -6.32 7.34
C VAL A 122 5.15 -7.66 7.45
N ASP A 123 5.82 -8.64 8.06
CA ASP A 123 5.24 -9.90 8.48
C ASP A 123 4.46 -9.68 9.80
N PRO A 124 3.12 -9.79 9.80
CA PRO A 124 2.33 -9.62 11.01
C PRO A 124 2.35 -10.86 11.92
N SER A 125 2.81 -12.02 11.43
CA SER A 125 2.71 -13.30 12.13
C SER A 125 3.26 -13.30 13.56
N PRO A 126 4.41 -12.63 13.87
CA PRO A 126 4.91 -12.57 15.24
C PRO A 126 3.94 -11.88 16.20
N PHE A 127 3.28 -10.79 15.75
CA PHE A 127 2.30 -10.08 16.57
C PHE A 127 1.03 -10.90 16.78
N GLU A 128 0.59 -11.63 15.74
CA GLU A 128 -0.56 -12.52 15.84
C GLU A 128 -0.30 -13.68 16.81
N GLN A 129 0.93 -14.22 16.84
CA GLN A 129 1.33 -15.25 17.80
C GLN A 129 1.35 -14.73 19.25
N ILE A 130 1.87 -13.51 19.45
CA ILE A 130 1.84 -12.86 20.77
C ILE A 130 0.38 -12.66 21.22
N ARG A 131 -0.49 -12.14 20.33
CA ARG A 131 -1.91 -11.96 20.63
C ARG A 131 -2.57 -13.27 21.05
N LYS A 132 -2.41 -14.33 20.25
CA LYS A 132 -2.95 -15.67 20.57
C LYS A 132 -2.44 -16.21 21.92
N SER A 133 -1.19 -15.94 22.25
CA SER A 133 -0.59 -16.39 23.52
C SER A 133 -1.19 -15.63 24.70
N LEU A 134 -1.42 -14.32 24.56
CA LEU A 134 -2.10 -13.51 25.58
C LEU A 134 -3.56 -13.94 25.74
N ASP A 135 -4.26 -14.17 24.63
CA ASP A 135 -5.65 -14.63 24.62
C ASP A 135 -5.81 -15.98 25.36
N ALA A 136 -4.80 -16.86 25.27
CA ALA A 136 -4.79 -18.15 25.97
C ALA A 136 -4.50 -18.04 27.48
N LEU A 137 -3.84 -16.97 27.93
CA LEU A 137 -3.50 -16.75 29.34
C LEU A 137 -4.56 -15.94 30.09
N LEU A 138 -5.32 -15.11 29.38
CA LEU A 138 -6.38 -14.32 29.96
C LEU A 138 -7.67 -15.16 30.06
N PRO A 139 -8.41 -15.11 31.18
CA PRO A 139 -9.74 -15.70 31.24
C PRO A 139 -10.61 -15.04 30.19
N SER A 140 -10.99 -15.81 29.17
CA SER A 140 -11.80 -15.33 28.06
C SER A 140 -13.19 -14.91 28.56
N PRO A 141 -13.63 -13.66 28.41
CA PRO A 141 -15.04 -13.43 28.14
C PRO A 141 -15.22 -13.82 26.68
N ALA A 142 -15.68 -15.05 26.44
CA ALA A 142 -15.73 -15.73 25.14
C ALA A 142 -16.54 -15.00 24.03
N GLU A 143 -16.99 -13.76 24.25
CA GLU A 143 -17.87 -13.01 23.36
C GLU A 143 -17.49 -11.52 23.20
N ALA A 144 -16.54 -10.97 23.97
CA ALA A 144 -16.33 -9.52 24.00
C ALA A 144 -15.26 -9.00 23.01
N ALA A 145 -14.21 -9.76 22.71
CA ALA A 145 -13.09 -9.28 21.90
C ALA A 145 -13.40 -9.28 20.39
N GLU A 146 -14.09 -10.30 19.88
CA GLU A 146 -14.58 -10.31 18.49
C GLU A 146 -15.68 -9.26 18.29
N ALA A 147 -16.53 -9.03 19.29
CA ALA A 147 -17.59 -8.03 19.21
C ALA A 147 -17.07 -6.58 19.10
N VAL A 148 -15.89 -6.25 19.63
CA VAL A 148 -15.35 -4.87 19.56
C VAL A 148 -14.68 -4.58 18.21
N ASP A 149 -13.92 -5.54 17.65
CA ASP A 149 -13.28 -5.38 16.33
C ASP A 149 -14.33 -5.47 15.19
N LEU A 150 -15.31 -6.38 15.32
CA LEU A 150 -16.47 -6.44 14.42
C LEU A 150 -17.36 -5.19 14.55
N ASN A 151 -17.54 -4.63 15.75
CA ASN A 151 -18.30 -3.38 15.90
C ASN A 151 -17.56 -2.19 15.31
N LEU A 152 -16.24 -2.04 15.51
CA LEU A 152 -15.50 -0.91 14.91
C LEU A 152 -15.45 -1.02 13.38
N GLY A 153 -15.13 -2.20 12.84
CA GLY A 153 -15.16 -2.44 11.39
C GLY A 153 -16.56 -2.22 10.81
N GLY A 154 -17.59 -2.75 11.47
CA GLY A 154 -18.99 -2.56 11.07
C GLY A 154 -19.46 -1.11 11.14
N LEU A 155 -19.03 -0.33 12.15
CA LEU A 155 -19.33 1.10 12.25
C LEU A 155 -18.66 1.91 11.13
N ILE A 156 -17.43 1.54 10.74
CA ILE A 156 -16.73 2.17 9.61
C ILE A 156 -17.46 1.86 8.30
N ASP A 157 -17.79 0.59 8.07
CA ASP A 157 -18.49 0.17 6.86
C ASP A 157 -19.88 0.82 6.77
N GLN A 158 -20.60 0.93 7.89
CA GLN A 158 -21.86 1.70 7.97
C GLN A 158 -21.64 3.18 7.65
N SER A 159 -20.63 3.82 8.23
CA SER A 159 -20.34 5.23 7.96
C SER A 159 -19.97 5.47 6.50
N ILE A 160 -19.18 4.57 5.90
CA ILE A 160 -18.85 4.57 4.47
C ILE A 160 -20.11 4.48 3.64
N GLN A 161 -21.01 3.55 3.96
CA GLN A 161 -22.25 3.34 3.22
C GLN A 161 -23.19 4.55 3.32
N GLU A 162 -23.35 5.14 4.51
CA GLU A 162 -24.14 6.36 4.70
C GLU A 162 -23.65 7.53 3.83
N ILE A 163 -22.33 7.70 3.72
CA ILE A 163 -21.74 8.74 2.86
C ILE A 163 -22.02 8.42 1.39
N ILE A 164 -21.87 7.16 0.97
CA ILE A 164 -22.15 6.75 -0.41
C ILE A 164 -23.62 7.05 -0.76
N ASP A 165 -24.56 6.67 0.11
CA ASP A 165 -25.99 6.83 -0.10
C ASP A 165 -26.41 8.31 -0.18
N LYS A 166 -25.70 9.20 0.52
CA LYS A 166 -25.92 10.65 0.46
C LYS A 166 -25.64 11.27 -0.91
N TYR A 167 -24.71 10.71 -1.69
CA TYR A 167 -24.27 11.27 -2.97
C TYR A 167 -24.57 10.39 -4.19
N SER A 168 -25.05 9.18 -3.96
CA SER A 168 -25.26 8.15 -4.98
C SER A 168 -26.73 7.77 -5.06
N VAL A 169 -27.16 7.30 -6.22
CA VAL A 169 -28.49 6.71 -6.38
C VAL A 169 -28.31 5.20 -6.49
N PRO A 170 -29.03 4.38 -5.70
CA PRO A 170 -28.96 2.92 -5.79
C PRO A 170 -29.15 2.43 -7.23
N GLY A 171 -28.26 1.52 -7.68
CA GLY A 171 -28.30 0.94 -9.03
C GLY A 171 -27.74 1.81 -10.16
N LYS A 172 -27.30 3.05 -9.91
CA LYS A 172 -26.58 3.87 -10.88
C LYS A 172 -25.07 3.87 -10.61
N LYS A 173 -24.27 3.88 -11.68
CA LYS A 173 -22.80 4.02 -11.56
C LYS A 173 -22.45 5.38 -10.95
N ILE A 174 -21.61 5.36 -9.92
CA ILE A 174 -21.06 6.57 -9.29
C ILE A 174 -20.15 7.29 -10.29
N GLN A 175 -20.50 8.53 -10.65
CA GLN A 175 -19.68 9.33 -11.56
C GLN A 175 -18.47 9.93 -10.83
N LYS A 176 -17.42 10.30 -11.57
CA LYS A 176 -16.19 10.90 -11.02
C LYS A 176 -16.48 12.09 -10.09
N ALA A 177 -17.38 12.99 -10.48
CA ALA A 177 -17.72 14.17 -9.68
C ALA A 177 -18.41 13.80 -8.34
N GLN A 178 -19.22 12.73 -8.32
CA GLN A 178 -19.85 12.23 -7.09
C GLN A 178 -18.82 11.53 -6.21
N ARG A 179 -17.96 10.69 -6.80
CA ARG A 179 -16.90 9.99 -6.09
C ARG A 179 -15.95 10.94 -5.36
N LEU A 180 -15.55 12.04 -6.01
CA LEU A 180 -14.71 13.06 -5.36
C LEU A 180 -15.38 13.68 -4.13
N LYS A 181 -16.71 13.90 -4.15
CA LYS A 181 -17.45 14.39 -2.97
C LYS A 181 -17.51 13.35 -1.86
N ILE A 182 -17.74 12.09 -2.22
CA ILE A 182 -17.78 10.97 -1.27
C ILE A 182 -16.43 10.81 -0.57
N VAL A 183 -15.33 10.74 -1.35
CA VAL A 183 -13.96 10.66 -0.83
C VAL A 183 -13.65 11.87 0.05
N ALA A 184 -14.12 13.06 -0.32
CA ALA A 184 -13.90 14.26 0.50
C ALA A 184 -14.58 14.22 1.87
N GLU A 185 -15.82 13.71 1.94
CA GLU A 185 -16.51 13.53 3.21
C GLU A 185 -15.87 12.41 4.05
N MET A 186 -15.47 11.30 3.43
CA MET A 186 -14.71 10.23 4.10
C MET A 186 -13.41 10.75 4.72
N HIS A 187 -12.68 11.61 3.99
CA HIS A 187 -11.47 12.26 4.50
C HIS A 187 -11.76 13.14 5.71
N THR A 188 -12.82 13.96 5.64
CA THR A 188 -13.22 14.86 6.72
C THR A 188 -13.66 14.09 7.97
N LYS A 189 -14.36 12.97 7.81
CA LYS A 189 -14.74 12.07 8.92
C LYS A 189 -13.58 11.23 9.47
N GLY A 190 -12.38 11.36 8.92
CA GLY A 190 -11.19 10.66 9.39
C GLY A 190 -11.13 9.18 8.99
N ILE A 191 -11.93 8.73 8.02
CA ILE A 191 -11.94 7.33 7.54
C ILE A 191 -10.53 6.89 7.11
N PHE A 192 -9.80 7.75 6.40
CA PHE A 192 -8.45 7.43 5.91
C PHE A 192 -7.33 7.53 6.97
N LYS A 193 -7.64 7.99 8.19
CA LYS A 193 -6.69 7.95 9.32
C LYS A 193 -6.69 6.59 10.00
N MET A 194 -7.72 5.79 9.79
CA MET A 194 -7.84 4.46 10.34
C MET A 194 -7.10 3.45 9.48
N ARG A 195 -6.50 2.44 10.13
CA ARG A 195 -5.86 1.32 9.45
C ARG A 195 -6.89 0.61 8.55
N GLY A 196 -6.55 0.37 7.30
CA GLY A 196 -7.44 -0.24 6.31
C GLY A 196 -8.49 0.70 5.69
N GLY A 197 -8.63 1.95 6.13
CA GLY A 197 -9.71 2.83 5.69
C GLY A 197 -9.73 3.10 4.17
N VAL A 198 -8.54 3.19 3.54
CA VAL A 198 -8.43 3.31 2.07
C VAL A 198 -8.91 2.05 1.37
N GLN A 199 -8.59 0.86 1.92
CA GLN A 199 -9.03 -0.42 1.35
C GLN A 199 -10.55 -0.57 1.45
N GLN A 200 -11.14 -0.26 2.60
CA GLN A 200 -12.60 -0.31 2.80
C GLN A 200 -13.32 0.65 1.85
N ALA A 201 -12.85 1.90 1.73
CA ALA A 201 -13.43 2.88 0.82
C ALA A 201 -13.33 2.43 -0.64
N ALA A 202 -12.19 1.89 -1.07
CA ALA A 202 -11.99 1.38 -2.42
C ALA A 202 -12.98 0.23 -2.74
N GLN A 203 -13.13 -0.71 -1.80
CA GLN A 203 -14.06 -1.83 -1.93
C GLN A 203 -15.51 -1.35 -2.02
N ALA A 204 -15.94 -0.44 -1.14
CA ALA A 204 -17.31 0.07 -1.13
C ALA A 204 -17.65 0.90 -2.38
N LEU A 205 -16.68 1.65 -2.91
CA LEU A 205 -16.84 2.44 -4.14
C LEU A 205 -16.69 1.61 -5.42
N GLY A 206 -16.26 0.35 -5.33
CA GLY A 206 -15.97 -0.49 -6.49
C GLY A 206 -14.82 0.04 -7.35
N VAL A 207 -13.83 0.68 -6.72
CA VAL A 207 -12.64 1.25 -7.40
C VAL A 207 -11.36 0.67 -6.80
N THR A 208 -10.22 0.99 -7.42
CA THR A 208 -8.91 0.60 -6.90
C THR A 208 -8.48 1.54 -5.77
N ARG A 209 -7.59 1.09 -4.88
CA ARG A 209 -6.98 1.97 -3.86
C ARG A 209 -6.23 3.13 -4.51
N TYR A 210 -5.56 2.87 -5.63
CA TYR A 210 -4.93 3.90 -6.45
C TYR A 210 -5.91 5.01 -6.84
N THR A 211 -7.15 4.66 -7.23
CA THR A 211 -8.18 5.65 -7.54
C THR A 211 -8.51 6.52 -6.33
N VAL A 212 -8.61 5.92 -5.14
CA VAL A 212 -8.86 6.65 -3.88
C VAL A 212 -7.68 7.58 -3.55
N TYR A 213 -6.43 7.11 -3.66
CA TYR A 213 -5.24 7.94 -3.45
C TYR A 213 -5.18 9.10 -4.45
N ASN A 214 -5.46 8.85 -5.72
CA ASN A 214 -5.47 9.90 -6.74
C ASN A 214 -6.60 10.92 -6.49
N ASP A 215 -7.77 10.47 -6.03
CA ASP A 215 -8.87 11.36 -5.65
C ASP A 215 -8.48 12.23 -4.42
N LEU A 216 -7.75 11.69 -3.45
CA LEU A 216 -7.19 12.42 -2.30
C LEU A 216 -6.12 13.45 -2.70
N GLU A 217 -5.23 13.10 -3.64
CA GLU A 217 -4.23 14.05 -4.18
C GLU A 217 -4.91 15.25 -4.84
N VAL A 218 -5.93 15.01 -5.69
CA VAL A 218 -6.70 16.08 -6.36
C VAL A 218 -7.35 17.05 -5.37
N MET A 219 -7.66 16.60 -4.15
CA MET A 219 -8.21 17.45 -3.10
C MET A 219 -7.13 18.28 -2.38
N ASN A 220 -5.92 17.74 -2.20
CA ASN A 220 -4.82 18.45 -1.54
C ASN A 220 -4.17 19.52 -2.45
N GLU A 221 -4.45 19.50 -3.75
CA GLU A 221 -3.98 20.50 -4.72
C GLU A 221 -4.93 21.71 -4.90
N LYS A 222 -6.00 21.84 -4.09
CA LYS A 222 -6.93 22.98 -4.07
C LYS A 222 -6.92 23.72 -2.74
#